data_AF-A0A348XJ07-F1
#
_entry.id   AF-A0A348XJ07-F1
#
_cell.length_a   1.000
_cell.length_b   1.000
_cell.length_c   1.000
_cell.angle_alpha   90.00
_cell.angle_beta   90.00
_cell.angle_gamma   90.00
#
_symmetry.space_group_name_H-M   'P 1'
#
loop_
_entity.id
_entity.type
_entity.pdbx_description
1 polymer ?
#
loop_
_entity_poly.entity_id
_entity_poly.type
_entity_poly.pdbx_seq_one_letter_code
_entity_poly.pdbx_strand_id
1 'polypeptide(L)'
;MIRTPLLALLALATASLAAISDEVEPPNDRLAFSFYFENDLFSDTDRYYTNGARASFLSSDLEALKLPHWAQQVKDLCWFLDRDGFTNNIGLAFGQEIYTPEDISQNALIEDDRPYAGWLYTAISLHHKSDSELHKLELALGVVGPQSLAEG
;
A
#
# COMPACT_ATOMS: atom_id res chain seq x y z
N MET A 1 -9.41 -24.74 38.09
CA MET A 1 -7.96 -24.86 38.40
C MET A 1 -7.45 -26.04 37.56
N ILE A 2 -6.56 -25.97 36.58
CA ILE A 2 -5.32 -25.18 36.36
C ILE A 2 -4.98 -25.34 34.85
N ARG A 3 -4.92 -24.24 34.09
CA ARG A 3 -3.74 -23.64 33.41
C ARG A 3 -3.26 -24.30 32.10
N THR A 4 -3.28 -23.49 31.03
CA THR A 4 -2.44 -23.52 29.82
C THR A 4 -0.94 -23.71 30.16
N PRO A 5 -0.08 -24.17 29.24
CA PRO A 5 0.58 -23.18 28.38
C PRO A 5 1.01 -23.63 26.96
N LEU A 6 1.18 -22.60 26.14
CA LEU A 6 1.95 -22.46 24.93
C LEU A 6 3.47 -22.66 25.18
N LEU A 7 4.23 -22.82 24.09
CA LEU A 7 5.70 -22.78 23.91
C LEU A 7 6.45 -24.10 24.06
N ALA A 8 7.06 -24.55 22.97
CA ALA A 8 8.50 -24.33 22.74
C ALA A 8 9.04 -25.13 21.53
N LEU A 9 9.85 -24.45 20.72
CA LEU A 9 10.92 -24.97 19.84
C LEU A 9 10.48 -25.85 18.65
N LEU A 10 10.60 -25.44 17.38
CA LEU A 10 11.70 -24.72 16.74
C LEU A 10 13.07 -25.33 17.08
N ALA A 11 13.45 -26.40 16.38
CA ALA A 11 14.78 -26.60 15.78
C ALA A 11 14.99 -28.04 15.31
N LEU A 12 15.34 -28.15 14.02
CA LEU A 12 16.24 -29.15 13.42
C LEU A 12 15.76 -30.61 13.29
N ALA A 13 15.57 -31.04 12.04
CA ALA A 13 16.57 -31.83 11.30
C ALA A 13 15.89 -32.46 10.06
N THR A 14 15.91 -31.76 8.92
CA THR A 14 16.82 -32.05 7.80
C THR A 14 16.77 -33.50 7.31
N ALA A 15 16.07 -33.74 6.19
CA ALA A 15 16.63 -34.39 5.00
C ALA A 15 15.53 -34.68 3.96
N SER A 16 15.38 -33.78 2.99
CA SER A 16 15.32 -34.20 1.59
C SER A 16 15.78 -33.04 0.73
N LEU A 17 17.09 -33.02 0.49
CA LEU A 17 17.66 -32.28 -0.61
C LEU A 17 17.53 -33.16 -1.86
N ALA A 18 16.46 -32.95 -2.62
CA ALA A 18 16.28 -33.32 -4.03
C ALA A 18 14.84 -32.84 -4.37
N ALA A 19 14.61 -31.77 -5.10
CA ALA A 19 15.33 -31.24 -6.24
C ALA A 19 15.39 -29.72 -6.16
N ILE A 20 16.39 -29.13 -6.81
CA ILE A 20 16.29 -27.75 -7.27
C ILE A 20 15.23 -27.79 -8.37
N SER A 21 13.98 -27.55 -8.00
CA SER A 21 13.03 -26.97 -8.93
C SER A 21 13.14 -25.48 -8.73
N ASP A 22 13.46 -24.76 -9.81
CA ASP A 22 13.00 -23.39 -9.96
C ASP A 22 11.46 -23.45 -9.93
N GLU A 23 10.88 -23.53 -8.73
CA GLU A 23 9.46 -23.25 -8.53
C GLU A 23 9.35 -21.74 -8.63
N VAL A 24 9.29 -21.27 -9.88
CA VAL A 24 8.63 -20.00 -10.18
C VAL A 24 7.23 -20.15 -9.59
N GLU A 25 6.95 -19.44 -8.49
CA GLU A 25 5.59 -19.43 -7.93
C GLU A 25 4.62 -19.13 -9.07
N PRO A 26 3.53 -19.91 -9.21
CA PRO A 26 2.57 -19.65 -10.27
C PRO A 26 2.02 -18.23 -10.11
N PRO A 27 1.81 -17.50 -11.21
CA PRO A 27 1.34 -16.12 -11.15
C PRO A 27 0.10 -16.01 -10.26
N ASN A 28 0.10 -15.04 -9.35
CA ASN A 28 -1.00 -14.81 -8.44
C ASN A 28 -2.22 -14.31 -9.23
N ASP A 29 -3.18 -15.21 -9.44
CA ASP A 29 -4.43 -14.97 -10.16
C ASP A 29 -5.41 -14.05 -9.41
N ARG A 30 -5.13 -13.73 -8.14
CA ARG A 30 -6.15 -13.17 -7.25
C ARG A 30 -6.07 -11.64 -7.19
N LEU A 31 -7.22 -11.00 -7.37
CA LEU A 31 -7.42 -9.61 -7.01
C LEU A 31 -7.29 -9.46 -5.48
N ALA A 32 -6.45 -8.53 -5.03
CA ALA A 32 -6.34 -8.17 -3.63
C ALA A 32 -7.08 -6.85 -3.34
N PHE A 33 -7.77 -6.80 -2.22
CA PHE A 33 -8.35 -5.57 -1.68
C PHE A 33 -7.77 -5.31 -0.30
N SER A 34 -7.37 -4.07 -0.06
CA SER A 34 -6.83 -3.61 1.21
C SER A 34 -7.54 -2.33 1.62
N PHE A 35 -7.87 -2.24 2.90
CA PHE A 35 -8.33 -1.01 3.52
C PHE A 35 -7.47 -0.78 4.76
N TYR A 36 -6.91 0.41 4.89
CA TYR A 36 -6.26 0.83 6.12
C TYR A 36 -6.83 2.17 6.59
N PHE A 37 -6.85 2.31 7.91
CA PHE A 37 -7.33 3.47 8.63
C PHE A 37 -6.35 3.75 9.76
N GLU A 38 -5.88 4.98 9.82
CA GLU A 38 -4.91 5.47 10.79
C GLU A 38 -5.53 6.62 11.56
N ASN A 39 -5.35 6.62 12.88
CA ASN A 39 -5.86 7.67 13.75
C ASN A 39 -4.89 7.87 14.91
N ASP A 40 -4.65 9.13 15.27
CA ASP A 40 -3.66 9.53 16.27
C ASP A 40 -4.12 9.38 17.73
N LEU A 41 -5.30 8.80 17.99
CA LEU A 41 -5.88 8.62 19.34
C LEU A 41 -5.05 7.75 20.32
N PHE A 42 -3.93 7.15 19.90
CA PHE A 42 -3.20 6.15 20.68
C PHE A 42 -1.72 6.49 20.98
N SER A 43 -1.22 7.65 20.59
CA SER A 43 0.17 8.05 20.83
C SER A 43 0.28 9.50 21.29
N ASP A 44 0.45 9.73 22.59
CA ASP A 44 0.66 11.04 23.25
C ASP A 44 1.99 11.75 22.85
N THR A 45 2.52 11.48 21.66
CA THR A 45 3.73 12.12 21.14
C THR A 45 3.47 12.57 19.73
N ASP A 46 2.86 13.75 19.62
CA ASP A 46 2.71 14.49 18.39
C ASP A 46 3.95 14.38 17.50
N ARG A 47 3.68 14.22 16.20
CA ARG A 47 4.30 15.04 15.17
C ARG A 47 3.62 14.76 13.83
N TYR A 48 2.54 15.50 13.62
CA TYR A 48 2.17 15.99 12.31
C TYR A 48 1.33 15.08 11.37
N TYR A 49 0.44 14.21 11.86
CA TYR A 49 -0.54 13.50 11.01
C TYR A 49 -1.71 12.94 11.84
N THR A 50 -2.94 13.37 11.58
CA THR A 50 -4.04 13.20 12.55
C THR A 50 -4.95 12.02 12.21
N ASN A 51 -5.31 11.86 10.93
CA ASN A 51 -6.20 10.79 10.49
C ASN A 51 -6.02 10.52 8.99
N GLY A 52 -5.98 9.25 8.61
CA GLY A 52 -5.93 8.85 7.21
C GLY A 52 -6.72 7.58 6.94
N ALA A 53 -7.44 7.55 5.82
CA ALA A 53 -8.14 6.38 5.35
C ALA A 53 -7.76 6.10 3.89
N ARG A 54 -7.46 4.85 3.56
CA ARG A 54 -7.19 4.44 2.18
C ARG A 54 -7.78 3.08 1.87
N ALA A 55 -8.51 3.04 0.77
CA ALA A 55 -8.94 1.80 0.11
C ALA A 55 -8.05 1.58 -1.11
N SER A 56 -7.63 0.33 -1.34
CA SER A 56 -6.78 -0.05 -2.47
C SER A 56 -7.19 -1.39 -3.04
N PHE A 57 -7.16 -1.49 -4.37
CA PHE A 57 -7.32 -2.71 -5.13
C PHE A 57 -6.02 -2.98 -5.87
N LEU A 58 -5.56 -4.23 -5.90
CA LEU A 58 -4.41 -4.66 -6.66
C LEU A 58 -4.83 -5.80 -7.58
N SER A 59 -4.56 -5.66 -8.88
CA SER A 59 -4.86 -6.68 -9.87
C SER A 59 -4.10 -7.98 -9.61
N SER A 60 -4.59 -9.06 -10.22
CA SER A 60 -3.80 -10.26 -10.49
C SER A 60 -2.53 -9.92 -11.29
N ASP A 61 -1.62 -10.87 -11.41
CA ASP A 61 -0.40 -10.71 -12.20
C ASP A 61 -0.77 -10.44 -13.67
N LEU A 62 -0.25 -9.34 -14.22
CA LEU A 62 -0.58 -8.85 -15.56
C LEU A 62 -0.16 -9.85 -16.63
N GLU A 63 0.87 -10.64 -16.36
CA GLU A 63 1.36 -11.72 -17.21
C GLU A 63 0.28 -12.80 -17.46
N ALA A 64 -0.62 -13.00 -16.50
CA ALA A 64 -1.74 -13.93 -16.62
C ALA A 64 -2.97 -13.32 -17.31
N LEU A 65 -3.00 -11.99 -17.50
CA LEU A 65 -4.16 -11.26 -18.00
C LEU A 65 -4.04 -10.91 -19.49
N LYS A 66 -5.15 -11.07 -20.23
CA LYS A 66 -5.27 -10.52 -21.58
C LYS A 66 -5.59 -9.03 -21.51
N LEU A 67 -4.56 -8.20 -21.57
CA LEU A 67 -4.69 -6.75 -21.49
C LEU A 67 -5.30 -6.14 -22.77
N PRO A 68 -6.12 -5.08 -22.67
CA PRO A 68 -6.54 -4.30 -23.83
C PRO A 68 -5.33 -3.59 -24.48
N HIS A 69 -5.43 -3.25 -25.76
CA HIS A 69 -4.29 -2.79 -26.56
C HIS A 69 -3.57 -1.57 -25.98
N TRP A 70 -4.30 -0.60 -25.44
CA TRP A 70 -3.70 0.58 -24.79
C TRP A 70 -2.87 0.23 -23.55
N ALA A 71 -3.25 -0.82 -22.81
CA ALA A 71 -2.54 -1.26 -21.61
C ALA A 71 -1.28 -2.05 -21.98
N GLN A 72 -1.32 -2.79 -23.10
CA GLN A 72 -0.13 -3.41 -23.68
C GLN A 72 0.89 -2.33 -24.08
N GLN A 73 0.46 -1.24 -24.71
CA GLN A 73 1.36 -0.13 -25.08
C GLN A 73 2.04 0.52 -23.87
N VAL A 74 1.34 0.64 -22.73
CA VAL A 74 1.94 1.13 -21.48
C VAL A 74 2.94 0.13 -20.92
N LYS A 75 2.64 -1.17 -20.95
CA LYS A 75 3.59 -2.23 -20.59
C LYS A 75 4.86 -2.15 -21.45
N ASP A 76 4.71 -2.01 -22.77
CA ASP A 76 5.82 -1.94 -23.72
C ASP A 76 6.68 -0.67 -23.50
N LEU A 77 6.06 0.45 -23.12
CA LEU A 77 6.79 1.67 -22.75
C LEU A 77 7.61 1.48 -21.46
N CYS A 78 7.12 0.62 -20.58
CA CYS A 78 7.77 0.21 -19.33
C CYS A 78 8.62 -1.05 -19.49
N TRP A 79 9.22 -1.28 -20.66
CA TRP A 79 10.04 -2.46 -20.98
C TRP A 79 11.16 -2.76 -19.98
N PHE A 80 11.65 -1.76 -19.24
CA PHE A 80 12.67 -1.95 -18.20
C PHE A 80 12.13 -2.65 -16.93
N LEU A 81 10.81 -2.86 -16.84
CA LEU A 81 10.13 -3.67 -15.83
C LEU A 81 9.81 -5.09 -16.36
N ASP A 82 10.34 -5.47 -17.52
CA ASP A 82 10.29 -6.84 -18.03
C ASP A 82 11.61 -7.52 -17.69
N ARG A 83 11.68 -8.09 -16.48
CA ARG A 83 12.85 -8.77 -15.93
C ARG A 83 12.46 -10.18 -15.53
N ASP A 84 13.27 -11.15 -15.92
CA ASP A 84 13.07 -12.55 -15.55
C ASP A 84 12.96 -12.71 -14.03
N GLY A 85 11.96 -13.50 -13.59
CA GLY A 85 11.67 -13.73 -12.17
C GLY A 85 10.84 -12.62 -11.50
N PHE A 86 10.34 -11.65 -12.25
CA PHE A 86 9.43 -10.63 -11.74
C PHE A 86 8.04 -10.74 -12.38
N THR A 87 7.02 -10.37 -11.60
CA THR A 87 5.64 -10.23 -12.01
C THR A 87 5.16 -8.80 -11.81
N ASN A 88 4.17 -8.40 -12.60
CA ASN A 88 3.65 -7.04 -12.58
C ASN A 88 2.19 -7.01 -12.12
N ASN A 89 1.80 -5.99 -11.34
CA ASN A 89 0.41 -5.72 -10.99
C ASN A 89 0.08 -4.23 -11.17
N ILE A 90 -1.18 -3.93 -11.46
CA ILE A 90 -1.71 -2.57 -11.43
C ILE A 90 -2.55 -2.41 -10.17
N GLY A 91 -2.27 -1.33 -9.43
CA GLY A 91 -3.06 -0.92 -8.28
C GLY A 91 -3.92 0.30 -8.59
N LEU A 92 -5.10 0.34 -7.97
CA LEU A 92 -5.95 1.52 -7.87
C LEU A 92 -6.19 1.83 -6.41
N ALA A 93 -6.12 3.10 -6.04
CA ALA A 93 -6.42 3.51 -4.69
C ALA A 93 -7.23 4.79 -4.63
N PHE A 94 -7.93 4.93 -3.51
CA PHE A 94 -8.65 6.11 -3.11
C PHE A 94 -8.34 6.36 -1.64
N GLY A 95 -7.89 7.57 -1.33
CA GLY A 95 -7.44 7.93 0.01
C GLY A 95 -7.82 9.34 0.40
N GLN A 96 -7.93 9.55 1.70
CA GLN A 96 -8.11 10.83 2.34
C GLN A 96 -7.11 10.94 3.50
N GLU A 97 -6.40 12.05 3.56
CA GLU A 97 -5.49 12.39 4.65
C GLU A 97 -5.89 13.72 5.25
N ILE A 98 -5.88 13.80 6.58
CA ILE A 98 -6.26 14.99 7.36
C ILE A 98 -5.10 15.37 8.28
N TYR A 99 -4.74 16.64 8.22
CA TYR A 99 -3.67 17.27 8.97
C TYR A 99 -4.27 18.37 9.84
N THR A 100 -4.00 18.35 11.15
CA THR A 100 -4.49 19.34 12.11
C THR A 100 -3.33 20.00 12.86
N PRO A 101 -3.45 21.25 13.34
CA PRO A 101 -2.50 21.79 14.32
C PRO A 101 -2.43 20.90 15.58
N GLU A 102 -1.39 21.13 16.39
CA GLU A 102 -1.18 20.48 17.69
C GLU A 102 -2.35 20.82 18.65
N ASP A 103 -2.74 22.10 18.71
CA ASP A 103 -3.90 22.54 19.48
C ASP A 103 -5.18 22.54 18.61
N ILE A 104 -5.91 21.42 18.66
CA ILE A 104 -7.17 21.26 17.93
C ILE A 104 -8.36 22.04 18.54
N SER A 105 -8.17 22.72 19.69
CA SER A 105 -9.22 23.57 20.28
C SER A 105 -9.30 24.95 19.62
N GLN A 106 -8.27 25.33 18.86
CA GLN A 106 -8.17 26.59 18.15
C GLN A 106 -8.62 26.44 16.69
N ASN A 107 -9.62 27.21 16.29
CA ASN A 107 -10.09 27.26 14.90
C ASN A 107 -9.38 28.35 14.08
N ALA A 108 -8.65 29.25 14.75
CA ALA A 108 -7.89 30.31 14.09
C ALA A 108 -6.54 29.78 13.58
N LEU A 109 -5.99 30.44 12.55
CA LEU A 109 -4.63 30.17 12.11
C LEU A 109 -3.66 30.41 13.27
N ILE A 110 -2.84 29.41 13.57
CA ILE A 110 -1.71 29.52 14.49
C ILE A 110 -0.48 29.77 13.61
N GLU A 111 0.11 30.96 13.67
CA GLU A 111 1.16 31.39 12.74
C GLU A 111 2.41 30.49 12.77
N ASP A 112 2.70 29.91 13.94
CA ASP A 112 3.86 29.06 14.17
C ASP A 112 3.55 27.55 14.08
N ASP A 113 2.33 27.17 13.67
CA ASP A 113 1.90 25.77 13.49
C ASP A 113 1.25 25.56 12.11
N ARG A 114 1.08 24.30 11.72
CA ARG A 114 0.47 23.93 10.45
C ARG A 114 -1.04 24.20 10.49
N PRO A 115 -1.62 24.72 9.39
CA PRO A 115 -3.05 24.90 9.30
C PRO A 115 -3.76 23.54 9.19
N TYR A 116 -5.06 23.54 9.47
CA TYR A 116 -5.94 22.46 9.05
C TYR A 116 -5.86 22.29 7.54
N ALA A 117 -5.54 21.08 7.11
CA ALA A 117 -5.51 20.72 5.71
C ALA A 117 -6.04 19.30 5.52
N GLY A 118 -6.77 19.09 4.44
CA GLY A 118 -7.10 17.76 3.98
C GLY A 118 -6.64 17.56 2.55
N TRP A 119 -6.32 16.32 2.22
CA TRP A 119 -5.96 15.88 0.88
C TRP A 119 -6.79 14.63 0.52
N LEU A 120 -7.66 14.77 -0.47
CA LEU A 120 -8.46 13.68 -1.02
C LEU A 120 -7.91 13.33 -2.39
N TYR A 121 -7.59 12.06 -2.62
CA TYR A 121 -6.90 11.66 -3.83
C TYR A 121 -7.32 10.29 -4.35
N THR A 122 -7.07 10.09 -5.63
CA THR A 122 -7.02 8.78 -6.26
C THR A 122 -5.61 8.52 -6.77
N ALA A 123 -5.17 7.27 -6.76
CA ALA A 123 -3.87 6.88 -7.25
C ALA A 123 -3.93 5.64 -8.13
N ILE A 124 -3.05 5.60 -9.13
CA ILE A 124 -2.76 4.42 -9.94
C ILE A 124 -1.32 4.01 -9.65
N SER A 125 -1.08 2.73 -9.43
CA SER A 125 0.27 2.22 -9.19
C SER A 125 0.63 1.06 -10.12
N LEU A 126 1.91 0.95 -10.43
CA LEU A 126 2.51 -0.22 -11.07
C LEU A 126 3.47 -0.86 -10.05
N HIS A 127 3.23 -2.14 -9.78
CA HIS A 127 4.03 -2.96 -8.88
C HIS A 127 4.81 -3.94 -9.73
N HIS A 128 6.12 -3.96 -9.56
CA HIS A 128 7.04 -4.89 -10.21
C HIS A 128 7.76 -5.65 -9.09
N LYS A 129 7.42 -6.93 -8.93
CA LYS A 129 7.77 -7.70 -7.72
C LYS A 129 8.42 -9.04 -8.05
N SER A 130 9.29 -9.50 -7.19
CA SER A 130 9.78 -10.87 -7.08
C SER A 130 9.59 -11.35 -5.64
N ASP A 131 10.08 -12.54 -5.31
CA ASP A 131 9.98 -13.11 -3.95
C ASP A 131 10.73 -12.27 -2.90
N SER A 132 11.71 -11.46 -3.31
CA SER A 132 12.57 -10.69 -2.40
C SER A 132 12.58 -9.19 -2.66
N GLU A 133 12.04 -8.71 -3.79
CA GLU A 133 12.10 -7.30 -4.20
C GLU A 133 10.73 -6.79 -4.61
N LEU A 134 10.38 -5.57 -4.22
CA LEU A 134 9.19 -4.87 -4.70
C LEU A 134 9.59 -3.46 -5.14
N HIS A 135 9.43 -3.18 -6.43
CA HIS A 135 9.48 -1.84 -6.97
C HIS A 135 8.06 -1.35 -7.22
N LYS A 136 7.76 -0.15 -6.73
CA LYS A 136 6.44 0.46 -6.90
C LYS A 136 6.58 1.87 -7.46
N LEU A 137 5.88 2.13 -8.56
CA LEU A 137 5.65 3.48 -9.07
C LEU A 137 4.18 3.83 -8.83
N GLU A 138 3.90 4.98 -8.23
CA GLU A 138 2.54 5.44 -7.96
C GLU A 138 2.37 6.89 -8.45
N LEU A 139 1.27 7.14 -9.15
CA LEU A 139 0.84 8.48 -9.53
C LEU A 139 -0.48 8.77 -8.82
N ALA A 140 -0.48 9.82 -8.01
CA ALA A 140 -1.67 10.29 -7.29
C ALA A 140 -2.13 11.64 -7.84
N LEU A 141 -3.44 11.81 -7.95
CA LEU A 141 -4.11 13.07 -8.26
C LEU A 141 -5.20 13.32 -7.23
N GLY A 142 -5.25 14.54 -6.71
CA GLY A 142 -6.19 14.89 -5.66
C GLY A 142 -6.42 16.38 -5.51
N VAL A 143 -7.24 16.71 -4.51
CA VAL A 143 -7.60 18.07 -4.14
C VAL A 143 -7.19 18.36 -2.70
N VAL A 144 -6.70 19.57 -2.45
CA VAL A 144 -6.37 20.09 -1.12
C VAL A 144 -7.36 21.17 -0.73
N GLY A 145 -7.77 21.22 0.53
CA GLY A 145 -8.67 22.25 1.08
C GLY A 145 -10.09 21.73 1.33
N PRO A 146 -11.13 22.59 1.39
CA PRO A 146 -12.48 22.18 1.82
C PRO A 146 -13.11 21.05 0.97
N GLN A 147 -12.72 20.95 -0.30
CA GLN A 147 -13.18 19.90 -1.22
C GLN A 147 -12.58 18.52 -0.92
N SER A 148 -11.57 18.46 -0.05
CA SER A 148 -11.00 17.20 0.43
C SER A 148 -11.89 16.47 1.44
N LEU A 149 -13.03 17.06 1.83
CA LEU A 149 -13.95 16.54 2.84
C LEU A 149 -13.31 16.40 4.23
N ALA A 150 -12.15 17.03 4.46
CA ALA A 150 -11.66 17.25 5.79
C ALA A 150 -12.50 18.37 6.42
N GLU A 151 -13.26 18.02 7.46
CA GLU A 151 -13.93 18.99 8.31
C GLU A 151 -12.93 19.41 9.39
N GLY A 152 -12.75 20.72 9.54
CA GLY A 152 -11.97 21.37 10.59
C GLY A 152 -12.88 22.19 11.50
#